data_AF-A0A538D186-F1
#
_entry.id   AF-A0A538D186-F1
#
_cell.length_a   1.000
_cell.length_b   1.000
_cell.length_c   1.000
_cell.angle_alpha   90.00
_cell.angle_beta   90.00
_cell.angle_gamma   90.00
#
_symmetry.space_group_name_H-M   'P 1'
#
loop_
_entity.id
_entity.type
_entity.pdbx_description
1 polymer ?
#
loop_
_entity_poly.entity_id
_entity_poly.type
_entity_poly.pdbx_seq_one_letter_code
_entity_poly.pdbx_strand_id
1 'polypeptide(L)' 'MMIFSPLSPIEHLLRHVLDWLHGTVGLPWSWSIVALTILVRVCLVPLTVR' A
#
# COMPACT_ATOMS: atom_id res chain seq x y z
N MET A 1 13.78 8.26 -11.80
CA MET A 1 12.87 7.25 -12.39
C MET A 1 13.71 6.07 -12.85
N MET A 2 13.77 4.99 -12.05
CA MET A 2 14.46 3.76 -12.46
C MET A 2 13.52 2.97 -13.35
N ILE A 3 13.83 2.93 -14.65
CA ILE A 3 12.93 2.45 -15.71
C ILE A 3 12.76 0.92 -15.67
N PHE A 4 13.60 0.19 -14.91
CA PHE A 4 13.56 -1.28 -14.79
C PHE A 4 13.88 -1.78 -13.37
N SER A 5 13.11 -1.39 -12.37
CA SER A 5 13.10 -2.12 -11.10
C SER A 5 12.05 -3.22 -11.16
N PRO A 6 12.37 -4.49 -10.82
CA PRO A 6 11.35 -5.55 -10.73
C PRO A 6 10.25 -5.23 -9.70
N LEU A 7 10.52 -4.28 -8.79
CA LEU A 7 9.59 -3.81 -7.78
C LEU A 7 8.70 -2.65 -8.27
N SER A 8 9.01 -2.05 -9.43
CA SER A 8 8.25 -0.91 -9.98
C SER A 8 6.73 -1.16 -10.08
N PRO A 9 6.23 -2.35 -10.48
CA PRO A 9 4.79 -2.58 -10.60
C PRO A 9 4.08 -2.56 -9.24
N ILE A 10 4.65 -3.22 -8.24
CA ILE A 10 4.04 -3.28 -6.90
C ILE A 10 4.18 -1.95 -6.18
N GLU A 11 5.30 -1.25 -6.37
CA GLU A 11 5.51 0.08 -5.83
C GLU A 11 4.47 1.08 -6.36
N HIS A 12 4.20 1.10 -7.67
CA HIS A 12 3.17 1.97 -8.24
C HIS A 12 1.78 1.67 -7.67
N LEU A 13 1.44 0.38 -7.51
CA LEU A 13 0.16 -0.01 -6.89
C LEU A 13 0.06 0.47 -5.45
N LEU A 14 1.08 0.23 -4.62
CA LEU A 14 1.07 0.65 -3.21
C LEU A 14 1.04 2.18 -3.09
N ARG A 15 1.75 2.90 -3.95
CA ARG A 15 1.69 4.37 -4.01
C ARG A 15 0.30 4.85 -4.39
N HIS A 16 -0.33 4.25 -5.39
CA HIS A 16 -1.69 4.60 -5.78
C HIS A 16 -2.70 4.39 -4.64
N VAL A 17 -2.60 3.28 -3.91
CA VAL A 17 -3.45 3.01 -2.73
C VAL A 17 -3.16 4.01 -1.61
N LEU A 18 -1.91 4.37 -1.37
CA LEU A 18 -1.52 5.36 -0.36
C LEU A 18 -2.09 6.75 -0.71
N ASP A 19 -1.97 7.18 -1.96
CA ASP A 19 -2.53 8.44 -2.44
C ASP A 19 -4.05 8.44 -2.37
N TRP A 20 -4.70 7.31 -2.63
CA TRP A 20 -6.14 7.15 -2.47
C TRP A 20 -6.58 7.23 -0.99
N LEU A 21 -5.83 6.62 -0.07
CA LEU A 21 -6.09 6.72 1.37
C LEU A 21 -5.94 8.15 1.89
N HIS A 22 -4.93 8.87 1.40
CA HIS A 22 -4.73 10.26 1.77
C HIS A 22 -5.79 11.17 1.14
N GLY A 23 -5.98 11.08 -0.18
CA GLY A 23 -6.80 12.01 -0.95
C GLY A 23 -8.30 11.75 -0.87
N THR A 24 -8.73 10.49 -0.91
CA THR A 24 -10.17 10.12 -0.93
C THR A 24 -10.71 9.89 0.47
N VAL A 25 -9.96 9.20 1.33
CA VAL A 25 -10.39 8.90 2.71
C VAL A 25 -10.08 10.05 3.67
N GLY A 26 -9.19 10.98 3.27
CA GLY A 26 -8.84 12.15 4.08
C GLY A 26 -7.92 11.83 5.27
N LEU A 27 -7.26 10.67 5.26
CA LEU A 27 -6.33 10.29 6.30
C LEU A 27 -5.05 11.15 6.20
N PRO A 28 -4.50 11.66 7.30
CA PRO A 28 -3.19 12.31 7.25
C PRO A 28 -2.11 11.29 6.86
N TRP A 29 -1.04 11.74 6.20
CA TRP A 29 0.02 10.88 5.64
C TRP A 29 0.48 9.75 6.55
N SER A 30 0.74 10.04 7.84
CA SER A 30 1.16 9.03 8.81
C SER A 30 0.11 7.93 9.02
N TRP A 31 -1.17 8.29 9.10
CA TRP A 31 -2.27 7.32 9.24
C TRP A 31 -2.53 6.55 7.95
N SER A 32 -2.33 7.15 6.78
CA SER A 32 -2.43 6.44 5.50
C SER A 32 -1.41 5.30 5.39
N ILE A 33 -0.19 5.50 5.91
CA ILE A 33 0.83 4.43 5.97
C ILE A 33 0.37 3.31 6.91
N VAL A 34 -0.11 3.65 8.11
CA VAL A 34 -0.63 2.65 9.06
C VAL A 34 -1.78 1.85 8.44
N ALA A 35 -2.75 2.53 7.83
CA ALA A 35 -3.87 1.90 7.13
C ALA A 35 -3.40 0.98 6.00
N LEU A 36 -2.43 1.42 5.19
CA LEU A 36 -1.82 0.59 4.14
C LEU A 36 -1.16 -0.67 4.71
N THR A 37 -0.44 -0.58 5.84
CA THR A 37 0.18 -1.76 6.46
C THR A 37 -0.85 -2.75 7.00
N ILE A 38 -1.94 -2.27 7.59
CA ILE A 38 -3.05 -3.11 8.06
C ILE A 38 -3.71 -3.82 6.88
N LEU A 39 -3.98 -3.09 5.79
CA LEU A 39 -4.58 -3.63 4.57
C LEU A 39 -3.73 -4.74 3.96
N VAL A 40 -2.42 -4.50 3.79
CA VAL A 40 -1.50 -5.52 3.28
C VAL A 40 -1.46 -6.75 4.20
N ARG A 41 -1.46 -6.55 5.53
CA ARG A 41 -1.52 -7.67 6.48
C ARG A 41 -2.78 -8.49 6.30
N VAL A 42 -3.95 -7.86 6.23
CA VAL A 42 -5.24 -8.56 6.05
C VAL A 42 -5.25 -9.35 4.73
N CYS A 43 -4.72 -8.79 3.63
CA CYS A 43 -4.57 -9.52 2.37
C CYS A 43 -3.65 -10.74 2.48
N LEU A 44 -2.59 -10.65 3.29
CA LEU A 44 -1.63 -11.73 3.50
C LEU A 44 -2.05 -12.73 4.59
N VAL A 45 -3.02 -12.43 5.45
CA VAL A 45 -3.52 -13.35 6.51
C VAL A 45 -3.78 -14.77 5.97
N PRO A 46 -4.56 -14.99 4.90
CA PRO A 46 -4.83 -16.36 4.41
C PRO A 46 -3.59 -17.07 3.87
N LEU A 47 -2.55 -16.33 3.46
CA LEU A 47 -1.27 -16.91 3.05
C LEU A 47 -0.35 -17.18 4.25
N THR A 48 -0.55 -16.46 5.36
CA THR A 48 0.29 -16.53 6.55
C THR A 48 -0.26 -17.52 7.57
N VAL A 49 -1.58 -17.67 7.64
CA VAL A 49 -2.29 -18.61 8.50
C VAL A 49 -2.58 -19.86 7.68
N ARG A 50 -1.88 -20.96 8.01
CA ARG A 50 -2.14 -22.32 7.52
C ARG A 50 -3.15 -23.02 8.40
#